data_AF-A0A8T4LYJ2-F1
#
_entry.id   AF-A0A8T4LYJ2-F1
#
_cell.length_a   1.000
_cell.length_b   1.000
_cell.length_c   1.000
_cell.angle_alpha   90.00
_cell.angle_beta   90.00
_cell.angle_gamma   90.00
#
_symmetry.space_group_name_H-M   'P 1'
#
loop_
_entity.id
_entity.type
_entity.pdbx_description
1 polymer ?
#
loop_
_entity_poly.entity_id
_entity_poly.type
_entity_poly.pdbx_seq_one_letter_code
_entity_poly.pdbx_strand_id
1 'polypeptide(L)'
;MMDVLKSIFGEEDPYVMKKEFFSLTSEFEKSVTTEVKEDVVDMALRLRNMLRGNIKLNRSEKIRILKVINRAKVRALLAGTDDGTRIFRDLDSVGSDILKLM
;
A
#
# COMPACT_ATOMS: atom_id res chain seq x y z
N MET A 1 -22.70 18.62 -21.05
CA MET A 1 -23.13 17.53 -20.14
C MET A 1 -21.96 16.67 -19.65
N MET A 2 -20.76 16.79 -20.23
CA MET A 2 -19.52 16.15 -19.72
C MET A 2 -18.89 16.90 -18.53
N ASP A 3 -19.14 18.21 -18.39
CA ASP A 3 -18.55 19.04 -17.32
C ASP A 3 -19.16 18.81 -15.93
N VAL A 4 -20.41 18.35 -15.85
CA VAL A 4 -21.10 18.11 -14.57
C VAL A 4 -20.56 16.86 -13.88
N LEU A 5 -20.17 15.84 -14.64
CA LEU A 5 -19.57 14.62 -14.08
C LEU A 5 -18.18 14.88 -13.51
N LYS A 6 -17.37 15.77 -14.12
CA LYS A 6 -16.09 16.20 -13.54
C LYS A 6 -16.25 17.01 -12.25
N SER A 7 -17.36 17.73 -12.09
CA SER A 7 -17.66 18.48 -10.86
C SER A 7 -18.18 17.60 -9.72
N ILE A 8 -18.81 16.45 -10.02
CA ILE A 8 -19.31 15.50 -9.02
C ILE A 8 -18.23 14.50 -8.60
N PHE A 9 -17.39 14.07 -9.54
CA PHE A 9 -16.23 13.20 -9.32
C PHE A 9 -14.94 13.99 -9.34
N GLY A 10 -14.91 15.13 -8.64
CA GLY A 10 -13.78 16.07 -8.63
C GLY A 10 -12.46 15.33 -8.75
N GLU A 11 -11.70 15.62 -9.82
CA GLU A 11 -10.37 15.05 -10.03
C GLU A 11 -9.64 15.13 -8.69
N GLU A 12 -9.46 13.98 -8.02
CA GLU A 12 -8.89 13.97 -6.67
C GLU A 12 -7.56 14.70 -6.76
N ASP A 13 -7.41 15.76 -5.95
CA ASP A 13 -6.22 16.59 -5.98
C ASP A 13 -4.99 15.68 -5.79
N PRO A 14 -4.03 15.66 -6.74
CA PRO A 14 -2.83 14.83 -6.63
C PRO A 14 -2.06 15.02 -5.31
N TYR A 15 -2.16 16.21 -4.71
CA TYR A 15 -1.59 16.49 -3.40
C TYR A 15 -2.32 15.76 -2.28
N VAL A 16 -3.66 15.77 -2.30
CA VAL A 16 -4.51 15.07 -1.32
C VAL A 16 -4.29 13.55 -1.41
N MET A 17 -4.31 12.98 -2.61
CA MET A 17 -4.03 11.56 -2.82
C MET A 17 -2.64 11.17 -2.30
N LYS A 18 -1.63 12.00 -2.56
CA LYS A 18 -0.26 11.75 -2.09
C LYS A 18 -0.14 11.86 -0.57
N LYS A 19 -0.86 12.79 0.07
CA LYS A 19 -0.91 12.91 1.54
C LYS A 19 -1.57 11.68 2.17
N GLU A 20 -2.72 11.26 1.66
CA GLU A 20 -3.42 10.06 2.12
C GLU A 20 -2.56 8.81 1.95
N PHE A 21 -1.86 8.70 0.82
CA PHE A 21 -0.95 7.60 0.52
C PHE A 21 0.15 7.47 1.59
N PHE A 22 0.75 8.59 2.01
CA PHE A 22 1.76 8.56 3.08
C PHE A 22 1.19 8.38 4.48
N SER A 23 -0.04 8.83 4.72
CA SER A 23 -0.76 8.51 5.95
C SER A 23 -0.93 7.00 6.08
N LEU A 24 -1.46 6.35 5.04
CA LEU A 24 -1.65 4.90 4.99
C LEU A 24 -0.32 4.15 5.06
N THR A 25 0.74 4.63 4.39
CA THR A 25 2.08 4.03 4.49
C THR A 25 2.60 4.06 5.94
N SER A 26 2.35 5.15 6.67
CA SER A 26 2.80 5.31 8.06
C SER A 26 1.96 4.47 9.02
N GLU A 27 0.66 4.32 8.76
CA GLU A 27 -0.22 3.40 9.49
C GLU A 27 0.21 1.95 9.28
N PHE A 28 0.47 1.56 8.03
CA PHE A 28 0.97 0.23 7.70
C PHE A 28 2.31 -0.07 8.40
N GLU A 29 3.24 0.89 8.41
CA GLU A 29 4.50 0.74 9.13
C GLU A 29 4.30 0.50 10.64
N LYS A 30 3.32 1.16 11.26
CA LYS A 30 2.95 0.95 12.67
C LYS A 30 2.36 -0.43 12.90
N SER A 31 1.38 -0.85 12.09
CA SER A 31 0.74 -2.17 12.22
C SER A 31 1.77 -3.29 12.15
N VAL A 32 2.68 -3.25 11.17
CA VAL A 32 3.77 -4.23 10.99
C VAL A 32 4.73 -4.29 12.18
N THR A 33 4.87 -3.19 12.93
CA THR A 33 5.76 -3.13 14.09
C THR A 33 5.13 -3.78 15.32
N THR A 34 3.82 -3.68 15.47
CA THR A 34 3.08 -4.23 16.62
C THR A 34 2.74 -5.70 16.41
N GLU A 35 2.00 -6.04 15.35
CA GLU A 35 1.54 -7.39 15.07
C GLU A 35 1.10 -7.49 13.60
N VAL A 36 1.44 -8.58 12.93
CA VAL A 36 1.03 -8.80 11.53
C VAL A 36 -0.26 -9.62 11.50
N LYS A 37 -1.37 -8.99 11.07
CA LYS A 37 -2.69 -9.63 10.88
C LYS A 37 -3.16 -9.44 9.44
N GLU A 38 -4.37 -9.91 9.12
CA GLU A 38 -4.93 -9.72 7.77
C GLU A 38 -5.05 -8.25 7.35
N ASP A 39 -5.16 -7.33 8.32
CA ASP A 39 -5.23 -5.88 8.08
C ASP A 39 -4.05 -5.34 7.26
N VAL A 40 -2.86 -5.93 7.41
CA VAL A 40 -1.68 -5.51 6.64
C VAL A 40 -1.80 -5.82 5.15
N VAL A 41 -2.55 -6.87 4.78
CA VAL A 41 -2.81 -7.21 3.37
C VAL A 41 -3.76 -6.18 2.78
N ASP A 42 -4.81 -5.80 3.51
CA ASP A 42 -5.76 -4.78 3.10
C ASP A 42 -5.08 -3.41 2.92
N MET A 43 -4.18 -3.04 3.84
CA MET A 43 -3.39 -1.81 3.71
C MET A 43 -2.50 -1.85 2.45
N ALA A 44 -1.84 -2.99 2.17
CA ALA A 44 -1.03 -3.14 0.96
C ALA A 44 -1.89 -3.05 -0.32
N LEU A 45 -3.08 -3.66 -0.34
CA LEU A 45 -4.02 -3.58 -1.46
C LEU A 45 -4.50 -2.14 -1.71
N ARG A 46 -4.80 -1.39 -0.64
CA ARG A 46 -5.16 0.02 -0.74
C ARG A 46 -4.02 0.85 -1.31
N LEU A 47 -2.78 0.67 -0.85
CA LEU A 47 -1.60 1.35 -1.42
C LEU A 47 -1.43 1.02 -2.90
N ARG A 48 -1.59 -0.25 -3.31
CA ARG A 48 -1.55 -0.66 -4.72
C ARG A 48 -2.61 0.09 -5.55
N ASN A 49 -3.84 0.17 -5.06
CA ASN A 49 -4.93 0.83 -5.78
C ASN A 49 -4.69 2.34 -5.90
N MET A 50 -4.15 2.99 -4.86
CA MET A 50 -3.76 4.40 -4.91
C MET A 50 -2.63 4.65 -5.93
N LEU A 51 -1.66 3.73 -6.06
CA LEU A 51 -0.61 3.83 -7.10
C LEU A 51 -1.17 3.72 -8.52
N ARG A 52 -2.23 2.93 -8.73
CA ARG A 52 -2.94 2.90 -10.02
C ARG A 52 -3.63 4.23 -10.34
N GLY A 53 -3.92 5.05 -9.34
CA GLY A 53 -4.43 6.43 -9.47
C GLY A 53 -3.40 7.46 -9.94
N ASN A 54 -2.26 7.04 -10.50
CA ASN A 54 -1.19 7.91 -11.03
C ASN A 54 -0.51 8.82 -10.00
N ILE A 55 -0.39 8.37 -8.74
CA ILE A 55 0.45 9.05 -7.75
C ILE A 55 1.91 9.01 -8.20
N LYS A 56 2.52 10.18 -8.38
CA LYS A 56 3.95 10.29 -8.72
C LYS A 56 4.81 10.22 -7.46
N LEU A 57 5.57 9.13 -7.35
CA LEU A 57 6.55 8.91 -6.29
C LEU A 57 7.98 9.18 -6.77
N ASN A 58 8.76 9.87 -5.94
CA ASN A 58 10.20 9.98 -6.11
C ASN A 58 10.91 8.70 -5.62
N ARG A 59 12.23 8.62 -5.83
CA ARG A 59 13.02 7.43 -5.49
C ARG A 59 12.97 7.07 -4.00
N SER A 60 13.07 8.04 -3.09
CA SER A 60 13.07 7.75 -1.65
C SER A 60 11.69 7.30 -1.17
N GLU A 61 10.62 7.86 -1.73
CA GLU A 61 9.24 7.48 -1.46
C GLU A 61 8.96 6.03 -1.91
N LYS A 62 9.39 5.66 -3.13
CA LYS A 62 9.32 4.28 -3.63
C LYS A 62 10.03 3.30 -2.69
N ILE A 63 11.26 3.63 -2.29
CA ILE A 63 12.06 2.80 -1.38
C ILE A 63 11.35 2.65 -0.02
N ARG A 64 10.71 3.70 0.50
CA ARG A 64 10.01 3.64 1.78
C ARG A 64 8.90 2.59 1.77
N ILE A 65 8.06 2.58 0.73
CA ILE A 65 6.94 1.62 0.61
C ILE A 65 7.48 0.18 0.51
N LEU A 66 8.51 -0.02 -0.33
CA LEU A 66 9.14 -1.34 -0.48
C LEU A 66 9.70 -1.85 0.84
N LYS A 67 10.30 -0.99 1.65
CA LYS A 67 10.79 -1.36 2.99
C LYS A 67 9.65 -1.79 3.91
N VAL A 68 8.52 -1.07 3.91
CA VAL A 68 7.36 -1.41 4.74
C VAL A 68 6.76 -2.76 4.33
N ILE A 69 6.53 -2.96 3.02
CA ILE A 69 6.01 -4.24 2.48
C ILE A 69 6.97 -5.39 2.80
N ASN A 70 8.26 -5.23 2.57
CA ASN A 70 9.24 -6.29 2.86
C ASN A 70 9.31 -6.60 4.35
N ARG A 71 9.20 -5.59 5.22
CA ARG A 71 9.12 -5.81 6.67
C ARG A 71 7.87 -6.60 7.03
N ALA A 72 6.72 -6.29 6.42
CA ALA A 72 5.48 -7.02 6.63
C ALA A 72 5.61 -8.49 6.21
N LYS A 73 6.18 -8.76 5.03
CA LYS A 73 6.47 -10.12 4.54
C LYS A 73 7.34 -10.90 5.52
N VAL A 74 8.49 -10.33 5.92
CA VAL A 74 9.41 -11.00 6.84
C VAL A 74 8.72 -11.29 8.17
N ARG A 75 7.96 -10.35 8.72
CA ARG A 75 7.23 -10.54 9.97
C ARG A 75 6.15 -11.63 9.86
N ALA A 76 5.39 -11.66 8.76
CA ALA A 76 4.41 -12.71 8.48
C ALA A 76 5.08 -14.09 8.44
N LEU A 77 6.22 -14.21 7.76
CA LEU A 77 6.98 -15.45 7.67
C LEU A 77 7.55 -15.88 9.03
N LEU A 78 8.07 -14.93 9.82
CA LEU A 78 8.63 -15.18 11.14
C LEU A 78 7.58 -15.56 12.19
N ALA A 79 6.29 -15.29 11.95
CA ALA A 79 5.23 -15.78 12.83
C ALA A 79 5.18 -17.33 12.87
N GLY A 80 5.65 -18.00 11.81
CA GLY A 80 5.76 -19.46 11.78
C GLY A 80 4.43 -20.19 11.82
N THR A 81 3.32 -19.51 11.50
CA THR A 81 1.97 -20.06 11.45
C THR A 81 1.48 -20.22 10.02
N ASP A 82 0.44 -21.05 9.83
CA ASP A 82 -0.23 -21.19 8.53
C ASP A 82 -0.81 -19.85 8.04
N ASP A 83 -1.42 -19.08 8.94
CA ASP A 83 -1.92 -17.73 8.64
C ASP A 83 -0.78 -16.77 8.27
N GLY A 84 0.34 -16.80 8.98
CA GLY A 84 1.53 -16.02 8.63
C GLY A 84 2.07 -16.36 7.23
N THR A 85 2.03 -17.64 6.87
CA THR A 85 2.42 -18.11 5.54
C THR A 85 1.45 -17.64 4.45
N ARG A 86 0.14 -17.64 4.72
CA ARG A 86 -0.89 -17.10 3.81
C ARG A 86 -0.69 -15.59 3.61
N ILE A 87 -0.58 -14.84 4.71
CA ILE A 87 -0.33 -13.38 4.68
C ILE A 87 0.95 -13.06 3.91
N PHE A 88 2.03 -13.84 4.11
CA PHE A 88 3.27 -13.67 3.35
C PHE A 88 3.03 -13.78 1.83
N ARG A 89 2.30 -14.81 1.38
CA ARG A 89 2.01 -15.02 -0.06
C ARG A 89 1.17 -13.90 -0.64
N ASP A 90 0.16 -13.45 0.10
CA ASP A 90 -0.71 -12.35 -0.34
C ASP A 90 0.08 -11.05 -0.44
N LEU A 91 0.89 -10.72 0.56
CA LEU A 91 1.82 -9.58 0.53
C LEU A 91 2.87 -9.73 -0.59
N ASP A 92 3.30 -10.96 -0.92
CA ASP A 92 4.23 -11.21 -2.01
C ASP A 92 3.64 -10.83 -3.36
N SER A 93 2.44 -11.33 -3.64
CA SER A 93 1.67 -10.99 -4.83
C SER A 93 1.42 -9.48 -4.93
N VAL A 94 0.94 -8.84 -3.86
CA VAL A 94 0.65 -7.39 -3.86
C VAL A 94 1.93 -6.58 -3.97
N GLY A 95 3.02 -7.01 -3.33
CA GLY A 95 4.33 -6.36 -3.43
C GLY A 95 4.88 -6.37 -4.86
N SER A 96 4.71 -7.48 -5.60
CA SER A 96 5.08 -7.56 -7.02
C SER A 96 4.23 -6.64 -7.90
N ASP A 97 2.93 -6.50 -7.61
CA ASP A 97 2.07 -5.54 -8.31
C ASP A 97 2.53 -4.10 -8.06
N ILE A 98 2.82 -3.75 -6.81
CA ILE A 98 3.30 -2.42 -6.43
C ILE A 98 4.62 -2.09 -7.14
N LEU A 99 5.55 -3.06 -7.21
CA LEU A 99 6.81 -2.90 -7.95
C LEU A 99 6.61 -2.57 -9.44
N LYS A 100 5.60 -3.16 -10.09
CA LYS A 100 5.30 -2.89 -11.51
C LYS A 100 4.68 -1.50 -11.74
N LEU A 101 4.06 -0.92 -10.71
CA LEU A 101 3.38 0.39 -10.79
C LEU A 101 4.31 1.58 -10.48
N MET A 102 5.54 1.32 -10.04
CA MET A 102 6.51 2.35 -9.64
C MET A 102 7.57 2.59 -10.70
#